data_AF-A0A919IQM7-F1
#
_entry.id   AF-A0A919IQM7-F1
#
_cell.length_a   1.000
_cell.length_b   1.000
_cell.length_c   1.000
_cell.angle_alpha   90.00
_cell.angle_beta   90.00
_cell.angle_gamma   90.00
#
_symmetry.space_group_name_H-M   'P 1'
#
loop_
_entity.id
_entity.type
_entity.pdbx_description
1 polymer ?
#
loop_
_entity_poly.entity_id
_entity_poly.type
_entity_poly.pdbx_seq_one_letter_code
_entity_poly.pdbx_strand_id
1 'polypeptide(L)'
;MPLREILATYRPPAGGETWKRAIPDLLADPDDARVVDLLRAELVAHGDFREPIVVEPAGGDVLNGLHRIVAAVLSEQESMDVADTYDDLPEKRRIAIVLRAVPVTGVLVDRLAKVLSSFPFEGGWTNCDLLFPGNDEVTGWWHCPAGLDERLGEELVARAAAAGIGVSVVSIAPAD
;
A
#
# COMPACT_ATOMS: atom_id res chain seq x y z
N MET A 1 -7.85 17.12 -6.57
CA MET A 1 -7.62 17.29 -8.03
C MET A 1 -8.63 16.47 -8.83
N PRO A 2 -9.14 16.95 -9.99
CA PRO A 2 -10.01 16.17 -10.86
C PRO A 2 -9.35 14.86 -11.34
N LEU A 3 -10.07 13.74 -11.32
CA LEU A 3 -9.51 12.43 -11.69
C LEU A 3 -8.98 12.41 -13.13
N ARG A 4 -9.68 13.08 -14.06
CA ARG A 4 -9.23 13.22 -15.45
C ARG A 4 -7.87 13.92 -15.58
N GLU A 5 -7.55 14.83 -14.67
CA GLU A 5 -6.29 15.57 -14.66
C GLU A 5 -5.18 14.68 -14.09
N ILE A 6 -5.47 13.94 -13.01
CA ILE A 6 -4.55 12.93 -12.46
C ILE A 6 -4.13 11.92 -13.54
N LEU A 7 -5.10 11.37 -14.29
CA LEU A 7 -4.83 10.37 -15.35
C LEU A 7 -4.10 10.95 -16.57
N ALA A 8 -4.18 12.27 -16.79
CA ALA A 8 -3.48 12.94 -17.89
C ALA A 8 -2.06 13.36 -17.52
N THR A 9 -1.84 13.70 -16.24
CA THR A 9 -0.58 14.24 -15.74
C THR A 9 0.35 13.14 -15.26
N TYR A 10 -0.16 12.19 -14.47
CA TYR A 10 0.68 11.22 -13.78
C TYR A 10 0.66 9.84 -14.44
N ARG A 11 1.77 9.11 -14.30
CA ARG A 11 1.98 7.77 -14.85
C ARG A 11 1.99 6.74 -13.73
N PRO A 12 1.49 5.52 -14.00
CA PRO A 12 1.58 4.42 -13.05
C PRO A 12 3.05 3.96 -12.91
N PRO A 13 3.52 3.63 -11.70
CA PRO A 13 4.92 3.27 -11.45
C PRO A 13 5.31 1.90 -12.03
N ALA A 14 4.33 1.02 -12.30
CA ALA A 14 4.52 -0.30 -12.89
C ALA A 14 3.36 -0.64 -13.84
N GLY A 15 3.63 -1.42 -14.91
CA GLY A 15 2.58 -2.00 -15.77
C GLY A 15 2.29 -1.25 -17.10
N GLY A 16 3.06 -0.22 -17.43
CA GLY A 16 3.07 0.38 -18.77
C GLY A 16 2.97 1.90 -18.76
N GLU A 17 3.32 2.53 -19.88
CA GLU A 17 3.40 4.01 -20.00
C GLU A 17 2.04 4.72 -19.88
N THR A 18 0.92 3.97 -19.79
CA THR A 18 -0.44 4.55 -19.79
C THR A 18 -1.41 3.78 -18.88
N TRP A 19 -2.36 4.52 -18.30
CA TRP A 19 -3.46 3.98 -17.49
C TRP A 19 -4.33 2.95 -18.20
N LYS A 20 -4.50 3.09 -19.54
CA LYS A 20 -5.28 2.15 -20.36
C LYS A 20 -4.75 0.72 -20.29
N ARG A 21 -3.44 0.56 -20.04
CA ARG A 21 -2.80 -0.75 -19.88
C ARG A 21 -2.61 -1.12 -18.42
N ALA A 22 -2.19 -0.16 -17.58
CA ALA A 22 -1.91 -0.44 -16.17
C ALA A 22 -3.15 -0.91 -15.40
N ILE A 23 -4.34 -0.37 -15.69
CA ILE A 23 -5.57 -0.79 -15.01
C ILE A 23 -5.92 -2.26 -15.30
N PRO A 24 -6.04 -2.71 -16.57
CA PRO A 24 -6.25 -4.13 -16.86
C PRO A 24 -5.15 -5.04 -16.31
N ASP A 25 -3.87 -4.63 -16.42
CA ASP A 25 -2.75 -5.45 -15.96
C ASP A 25 -2.78 -5.62 -14.43
N LEU A 26 -3.11 -4.56 -13.69
CA LEU A 26 -3.29 -4.61 -12.23
C LEU A 26 -4.51 -5.46 -11.83
N LEU A 27 -5.63 -5.35 -12.54
CA LEU A 27 -6.83 -6.14 -12.24
C LEU A 27 -6.74 -7.61 -12.68
N ALA A 28 -5.79 -7.96 -13.56
CA ALA A 28 -5.52 -9.34 -13.92
C ALA A 28 -4.88 -10.13 -12.77
N ASP A 29 -4.26 -9.43 -11.82
CA ASP A 29 -3.74 -10.00 -10.60
C ASP A 29 -4.84 -10.11 -9.51
N PRO A 30 -5.14 -11.33 -9.00
CA PRO A 30 -6.22 -11.51 -8.02
C PRO A 30 -6.02 -10.77 -6.68
N ASP A 31 -4.77 -10.57 -6.24
CA ASP A 31 -4.50 -9.89 -4.97
C ASP A 31 -4.72 -8.40 -5.12
N ASP A 32 -4.24 -7.82 -6.23
CA ASP A 32 -4.44 -6.41 -6.55
C ASP A 32 -5.92 -6.09 -6.79
N ALA A 33 -6.63 -6.95 -7.53
CA ALA A 33 -8.07 -6.82 -7.73
C ALA A 33 -8.83 -6.80 -6.39
N ARG A 34 -8.45 -7.67 -5.45
CA ARG A 34 -9.04 -7.70 -4.09
C ARG A 34 -8.76 -6.41 -3.31
N VAL A 35 -7.56 -5.84 -3.43
CA VAL A 35 -7.22 -4.55 -2.81
C VAL A 35 -8.07 -3.43 -3.41
N VAL A 36 -8.26 -3.41 -4.72
CA VAL A 36 -9.13 -2.45 -5.41
C VAL A 36 -10.57 -2.58 -4.94
N ASP A 37 -11.12 -3.79 -4.81
CA ASP A 37 -12.50 -3.98 -4.34
C ASP A 37 -12.71 -3.49 -2.90
N LEU A 38 -11.72 -3.68 -2.01
CA LEU A 38 -11.75 -3.12 -0.66
C LEU A 38 -11.80 -1.58 -0.67
N LEU A 39 -10.99 -0.96 -1.54
CA LEU A 39 -10.96 0.49 -1.73
C LEU A 39 -12.27 1.04 -2.29
N ARG A 40 -12.92 0.30 -3.20
CA ARG A 40 -14.24 0.69 -3.71
C ARG A 40 -15.30 0.62 -2.62
N ALA A 41 -15.24 -0.38 -1.74
CA ALA A 41 -16.12 -0.45 -0.57
C ALA A 41 -15.88 0.73 0.40
N GLU A 42 -14.63 1.15 0.59
CA GLU A 42 -14.28 2.35 1.37
C GLU A 42 -14.91 3.61 0.77
N LEU A 43 -14.75 3.84 -0.54
CA LEU A 43 -15.35 4.97 -1.25
C LEU A 43 -16.86 5.03 -1.07
N VAL A 44 -17.55 3.89 -1.18
CA VAL A 44 -19.01 3.81 -0.98
C VAL A 44 -19.38 4.17 0.46
N ALA A 45 -18.60 3.72 1.45
CA ALA A 45 -18.89 3.94 2.86
C ALA A 45 -18.60 5.36 3.34
N HIS A 46 -17.61 6.03 2.75
CA HIS A 46 -17.09 7.30 3.27
C HIS A 46 -17.23 8.47 2.29
N GLY A 47 -17.54 8.22 1.01
CA GLY A 47 -17.62 9.21 -0.05
C GLY A 47 -16.26 9.60 -0.63
N ASP A 48 -15.16 9.29 0.06
CA ASP A 48 -13.79 9.56 -0.36
C ASP A 48 -12.82 8.57 0.31
N PHE A 49 -11.55 8.57 -0.12
CA PHE A 49 -10.48 7.86 0.56
C PHE A 49 -10.02 8.64 1.78
N ARG A 50 -9.63 7.93 2.84
CA ARG A 50 -9.05 8.57 4.03
C ARG A 50 -7.69 9.24 3.79
N GLU A 51 -7.02 8.89 2.70
CA GLU A 51 -5.69 9.39 2.39
C GLU A 51 -5.59 9.87 0.95
N PRO A 52 -4.79 10.92 0.69
CA PRO A 52 -4.50 11.38 -0.66
C PRO A 52 -3.53 10.43 -1.37
N ILE A 53 -3.58 10.41 -2.70
CA ILE A 53 -2.51 9.77 -3.49
C ILE A 53 -1.23 10.61 -3.37
N VAL A 54 -0.08 9.95 -3.43
CA VAL A 54 1.22 10.64 -3.39
C VAL A 54 1.83 10.58 -4.78
N VAL A 55 2.28 11.73 -5.27
CA VAL A 55 2.87 11.88 -6.59
C VAL A 55 4.23 12.54 -6.49
N GLU A 56 5.06 12.39 -7.52
CA GLU A 56 6.25 13.19 -7.76
C GLU A 56 5.96 14.14 -8.93
N PRO A 57 5.62 15.42 -8.68
CA PRO A 57 5.21 16.33 -9.75
C PRO A 57 6.26 16.55 -10.84
N ALA A 58 7.55 16.51 -10.48
CA ALA A 58 8.65 16.72 -11.43
C ALA A 58 8.85 15.53 -12.39
N GLY A 59 8.69 14.30 -11.88
CA GLY A 59 8.76 13.08 -12.67
C GLY A 59 7.44 12.73 -13.37
N GLY A 60 6.32 13.22 -12.82
CA GLY A 60 4.98 12.82 -13.23
C GLY A 60 4.63 11.40 -12.78
N ASP A 61 5.26 10.90 -11.72
CA ASP A 61 5.08 9.52 -11.25
C ASP A 61 4.13 9.45 -10.05
N VAL A 62 3.33 8.39 -9.98
CA VAL A 62 2.57 8.06 -8.76
C VAL A 62 3.48 7.28 -7.83
N LEU A 63 3.82 7.87 -6.68
CA LEU A 63 4.64 7.25 -5.64
C LEU A 63 3.81 6.32 -4.75
N ASN A 64 2.55 6.67 -4.49
CA ASN A 64 1.62 5.87 -3.71
C ASN A 64 0.17 6.13 -4.15
N GLY A 65 -0.65 5.07 -4.10
CA GLY A 65 -2.09 5.18 -4.32
C GLY A 65 -2.52 4.71 -5.71
N LEU A 66 -1.72 3.88 -6.37
CA LEU A 66 -2.07 3.23 -7.62
C LEU A 66 -3.44 2.53 -7.53
N HIS A 67 -3.66 1.65 -6.54
CA HIS A 67 -4.93 0.98 -6.34
C HIS A 67 -6.09 1.95 -6.03
N ARG A 68 -5.81 3.08 -5.37
CA ARG A 68 -6.82 4.14 -5.10
C ARG A 68 -7.28 4.81 -6.38
N ILE A 69 -6.34 5.13 -7.28
CA ILE A 69 -6.67 5.67 -8.61
C ILE A 69 -7.53 4.66 -9.37
N VAL A 70 -7.14 3.37 -9.39
CA VAL A 70 -7.93 2.34 -10.06
C VAL A 70 -9.34 2.22 -9.45
N ALA A 71 -9.44 2.19 -8.12
CA ALA A 71 -10.73 2.12 -7.42
C ALA A 71 -11.62 3.35 -7.71
N ALA A 72 -11.04 4.54 -7.78
CA ALA A 72 -11.74 5.78 -8.15
C ALA A 72 -12.27 5.72 -9.59
N VAL A 73 -11.45 5.26 -10.55
CA VAL A 73 -11.86 5.08 -11.94
C VAL A 73 -13.03 4.11 -12.05
N LEU A 74 -12.95 2.95 -11.39
CA LEU A 74 -14.01 1.93 -11.40
C LEU A 74 -15.28 2.33 -10.62
N SER A 75 -15.20 3.40 -9.84
CA SER A 75 -16.33 3.93 -9.07
C SER A 75 -16.83 5.26 -9.63
N GLU A 76 -16.33 5.66 -10.81
CA GLU A 76 -16.70 6.92 -11.49
C GLU A 76 -16.52 8.17 -10.61
N GLN A 77 -15.51 8.16 -9.74
CA GLN A 77 -15.21 9.31 -8.89
C GLN A 77 -14.73 10.51 -9.70
N GLU A 78 -15.20 11.71 -9.34
CA GLU A 78 -14.89 12.93 -10.08
C GLU A 78 -13.51 13.50 -9.71
N SER A 79 -13.11 13.36 -8.46
CA SER A 79 -11.91 13.95 -7.90
C SER A 79 -11.29 13.08 -6.81
N MET A 80 -10.02 13.31 -6.54
CA MET A 80 -9.27 12.70 -5.44
C MET A 80 -8.33 13.72 -4.82
N ASP A 81 -8.03 13.57 -3.54
CA ASP A 81 -6.96 14.35 -2.90
C ASP A 81 -5.58 13.85 -3.35
N VAL A 82 -4.66 14.80 -3.53
CA VAL A 82 -3.30 14.57 -4.05
C VAL A 82 -2.31 15.29 -3.15
N ALA A 83 -1.23 14.60 -2.77
CA ALA A 83 -0.09 15.13 -2.04
C ALA A 83 1.15 15.09 -2.94
N ASP A 84 1.88 16.21 -3.00
CA ASP A 84 3.04 16.38 -3.89
C ASP A 84 4.34 15.82 -3.28
N THR A 85 4.31 15.53 -1.98
CA THR A 85 5.37 14.82 -1.24
C THR A 85 4.76 14.00 -0.11
N TYR A 86 5.51 13.04 0.42
CA TYR A 86 5.16 12.35 1.66
C TYR A 86 5.09 13.30 2.87
N ASP A 87 5.79 14.45 2.82
CA ASP A 87 5.78 15.45 3.90
C ASP A 87 4.43 16.16 4.04
N ASP A 88 3.58 16.12 3.01
CA ASP A 88 2.24 16.72 3.02
C ASP A 88 1.19 15.77 3.61
N LEU A 89 1.56 14.51 3.88
CA LEU A 89 0.69 13.57 4.55
C LEU A 89 0.60 13.88 6.04
N PRO A 90 -0.50 13.50 6.72
CA PRO A 90 -0.51 13.48 8.18
C PRO A 90 0.72 12.73 8.70
N GLU A 91 1.38 13.28 9.72
CA GLU A 91 2.60 12.69 10.26
C GLU A 91 2.33 11.25 10.71
N LYS A 92 2.90 10.30 9.97
CA LYS A 92 2.87 8.89 10.35
C LYS A 92 4.26 8.52 10.78
N ARG A 93 4.41 8.21 12.07
CA ARG A 93 5.63 7.60 12.57
C ARG A 93 5.90 6.29 11.82
N ARG A 94 7.17 6.01 11.62
CA ARG A 94 7.65 4.77 11.04
C ARG A 94 8.02 3.80 12.14
N ILE A 95 7.65 2.54 11.96
CA ILE A 95 8.06 1.46 12.85
C ILE A 95 8.71 0.33 12.04
N ALA A 96 9.79 -0.21 12.59
CA ALA A 96 10.40 -1.43 12.11
C ALA A 96 9.71 -2.63 12.75
N ILE A 97 9.20 -3.54 11.93
CA ILE A 97 8.65 -4.82 12.39
C ILE A 97 9.50 -5.93 11.78
N VAL A 98 10.00 -6.82 12.64
CA VAL A 98 10.75 -8.00 12.25
C VAL A 98 9.81 -9.20 12.26
N LEU A 99 9.64 -9.83 11.10
CA LEU A 99 8.79 -10.99 10.90
C LEU A 99 9.68 -12.22 10.69
N ARG A 100 9.54 -13.23 11.56
CA ARG A 100 10.16 -14.54 11.32
C ARG A 100 9.43 -15.25 10.20
N ALA A 101 10.17 -15.73 9.21
CA ALA A 101 9.63 -16.51 8.11
C ALA A 101 10.70 -17.52 7.65
N VAL A 102 10.45 -18.82 7.75
CA VAL A 102 11.49 -19.84 7.52
C VAL A 102 11.09 -20.78 6.37
N PRO A 103 11.93 -20.96 5.34
CA PRO A 103 13.13 -20.18 5.00
C PRO A 103 12.82 -18.87 4.25
N VAL A 104 13.61 -17.82 4.48
CA VAL A 104 13.53 -16.58 3.67
C VAL A 104 14.11 -16.81 2.29
N THR A 105 13.31 -16.55 1.26
CA THR A 105 13.71 -16.65 -0.16
C THR A 105 13.25 -15.40 -0.90
N GLY A 106 13.85 -15.08 -2.05
CA GLY A 106 13.40 -13.95 -2.87
C GLY A 106 11.91 -14.04 -3.21
N VAL A 107 11.44 -15.23 -3.60
CA VAL A 107 10.02 -15.48 -3.90
C VAL A 107 9.11 -15.21 -2.70
N LEU A 108 9.55 -15.54 -1.48
CA LEU A 108 8.80 -15.24 -0.27
C LEU A 108 8.72 -13.73 -0.02
N VAL A 109 9.84 -13.02 -0.18
CA VAL A 109 9.91 -11.56 0.00
C VAL A 109 8.99 -10.87 -1.00
N ASP A 110 9.00 -11.28 -2.27
CA ASP A 110 8.12 -10.74 -3.30
C ASP A 110 6.64 -10.94 -2.95
N ARG A 111 6.29 -12.12 -2.45
CA ARG A 111 4.93 -12.41 -1.99
C ARG A 111 4.54 -11.59 -0.76
N LEU A 112 5.44 -11.43 0.21
CA LEU A 112 5.22 -10.59 1.39
C LEU A 112 5.06 -9.12 0.99
N ALA A 113 5.91 -8.61 0.11
CA ALA A 113 5.81 -7.26 -0.44
C ALA A 113 4.45 -7.05 -1.08
N LYS A 114 3.99 -8.00 -1.89
CA LYS A 114 2.69 -7.91 -2.55
C LYS A 114 1.53 -7.79 -1.55
N VAL A 115 1.53 -8.56 -0.47
CA VAL A 115 0.38 -8.63 0.46
C VAL A 115 0.47 -7.68 1.65
N LEU A 116 1.68 -7.21 1.99
CA LEU A 116 1.95 -6.37 3.17
C LEU A 116 2.42 -4.95 2.80
N SER A 117 2.61 -4.62 1.52
CA SER A 117 3.09 -3.30 1.08
C SER A 117 2.11 -2.17 1.33
N SER A 118 0.81 -2.41 1.16
CA SER A 118 -0.20 -1.36 1.30
C SER A 118 -1.55 -1.97 1.61
N PHE A 119 -2.17 -1.54 2.71
CA PHE A 119 -3.50 -2.01 3.08
C PHE A 119 -4.24 -1.07 4.03
N PRO A 120 -5.59 -1.14 4.10
CA PRO A 120 -6.35 -0.42 5.11
C PRO A 120 -6.01 -0.96 6.51
N PHE A 121 -5.67 -0.06 7.42
CA PHE A 121 -5.45 -0.34 8.83
C PHE A 121 -6.14 0.74 9.68
N GLU A 122 -6.27 0.50 10.98
CA GLU A 122 -6.89 1.47 11.89
C GLU A 122 -6.21 2.85 11.74
N GLY A 123 -7.00 3.91 11.55
CA GLY A 123 -6.49 5.28 11.35
C GLY A 123 -6.05 5.65 9.93
N GLY A 124 -6.04 4.72 8.96
CA GLY A 124 -5.71 5.03 7.57
C GLY A 124 -5.07 3.86 6.82
N TRP A 125 -4.58 4.12 5.62
CA TRP A 125 -3.76 3.15 4.89
C TRP A 125 -2.38 3.07 5.53
N THR A 126 -2.00 1.86 5.92
CA THR A 126 -0.60 1.58 6.26
C THR A 126 0.13 1.17 4.99
N ASN A 127 1.38 1.62 4.89
CA ASN A 127 2.24 1.30 3.77
C ASN A 127 3.58 0.82 4.31
N CYS A 128 4.19 -0.12 3.60
CA CYS A 128 5.56 -0.55 3.81
C CYS A 128 6.48 0.25 2.90
N ASP A 129 7.47 0.93 3.47
CA ASP A 129 8.47 1.65 2.68
C ASP A 129 9.44 0.67 2.03
N LEU A 130 9.90 -0.32 2.80
CA LEU A 130 10.87 -1.30 2.35
C LEU A 130 10.78 -2.60 3.14
N LEU A 131 11.11 -3.71 2.48
CA LEU A 131 11.36 -5.01 3.10
C LEU A 131 12.82 -5.42 2.89
N PHE A 132 13.48 -5.78 3.98
CA PHE A 132 14.86 -6.25 4.03
C PHE A 132 14.87 -7.74 4.37
N PRO A 133 15.30 -8.62 3.45
CA PRO A 133 15.47 -10.03 3.76
C PRO A 133 16.69 -10.30 4.63
N GLY A 134 16.49 -11.07 5.70
CA GLY A 134 17.52 -11.75 6.47
C GLY A 134 17.57 -13.25 6.15
N ASN A 135 18.24 -14.03 7.01
CA ASN A 135 18.37 -15.48 6.82
C ASN A 135 17.07 -16.24 7.19
N ASP A 136 16.45 -15.85 8.29
CA ASP A 136 15.25 -16.46 8.88
C ASP A 136 14.16 -15.42 9.24
N GLU A 137 14.45 -14.15 8.97
CA GLU A 137 13.62 -13.00 9.32
C GLU A 137 13.53 -12.02 8.15
N VAL A 138 12.41 -11.32 8.04
CA VAL A 138 12.18 -10.21 7.11
C VAL A 138 11.86 -8.99 7.95
N THR A 139 12.68 -7.95 7.83
CA THR A 139 12.43 -6.67 8.48
C THR A 139 11.73 -5.76 7.51
N GLY A 140 10.63 -5.13 7.91
CA GLY A 140 10.03 -4.07 7.11
C GLY A 140 9.81 -2.81 7.91
N TRP A 141 9.65 -1.71 7.20
CA TRP A 141 9.30 -0.42 7.77
C TRP A 141 7.89 -0.04 7.36
N TRP A 142 7.01 0.16 8.34
CA TRP A 142 5.63 0.54 8.10
C TRP A 142 5.27 1.86 8.75
N HIS A 143 4.39 2.59 8.08
CA HIS A 143 3.71 3.73 8.67
C HIS A 143 2.57 3.27 9.60
N CYS A 144 2.61 3.72 10.85
CA CYS A 144 1.68 3.28 11.89
C CYS A 144 1.18 4.44 12.75
N PRO A 145 -0.14 4.64 12.93
CA PRO A 145 -0.64 5.64 13.87
C PRO A 145 -0.18 5.39 15.30
N ALA A 146 0.00 6.44 16.09
CA ALA A 146 0.48 6.36 17.47
C ALA A 146 -0.36 5.39 18.33
N GLY A 147 0.30 4.47 19.03
CA GLY A 147 -0.33 3.53 19.96
C GLY A 147 -0.87 2.23 19.34
N LEU A 148 -0.69 2.01 18.04
CA LEU A 148 -1.21 0.84 17.31
C LEU A 148 -0.13 -0.15 16.84
N ASP A 149 1.05 -0.14 17.47
CA ASP A 149 2.20 -0.98 17.08
C ASP A 149 1.91 -2.47 17.04
N GLU A 150 1.54 -3.00 18.20
CA GLU A 150 1.24 -4.42 18.36
C GLU A 150 0.09 -4.84 17.46
N ARG A 151 -0.91 -3.97 17.33
CA ARG A 151 -2.08 -4.17 16.44
C ARG A 151 -1.66 -4.24 14.97
N LEU A 152 -0.70 -3.43 14.54
CA LEU A 152 -0.17 -3.51 13.19
C LEU A 152 0.60 -4.82 12.99
N GLY A 153 1.40 -5.23 13.98
CA GLY A 153 2.08 -6.53 13.97
C GLY A 153 1.10 -7.71 13.82
N GLU A 154 0.02 -7.72 14.60
CA GLU A 154 -1.07 -8.71 14.50
C GLU A 154 -1.71 -8.72 13.11
N GLU A 155 -2.01 -7.54 12.57
CA GLU A 155 -2.63 -7.40 11.25
C GLU A 155 -1.70 -7.92 10.13
N LEU A 156 -0.40 -7.65 10.20
CA LEU A 156 0.59 -8.17 9.25
C LEU A 156 0.62 -9.71 9.25
N VAL A 157 0.62 -10.32 10.45
CA VAL A 157 0.57 -11.78 10.60
C VAL A 157 -0.73 -12.34 10.02
N ALA A 158 -1.88 -11.72 10.35
CA ALA A 158 -3.18 -12.16 9.85
C ALA A 158 -3.27 -12.09 8.32
N ARG A 159 -2.76 -11.02 7.71
CA ARG A 159 -2.74 -10.85 6.25
C ARG A 159 -1.82 -11.84 5.56
N ALA A 160 -0.61 -12.03 6.09
CA ALA A 160 0.30 -13.04 5.58
C ALA A 160 -0.35 -14.44 5.65
N ALA A 161 -0.99 -14.78 6.77
CA ALA A 161 -1.69 -16.05 6.93
C ALA A 161 -2.85 -16.22 5.93
N ALA A 162 -3.63 -15.17 5.67
CA ALA A 162 -4.70 -15.19 4.67
C ALA A 162 -4.16 -15.43 3.25
N ALA A 163 -2.92 -15.04 2.97
CA ALA A 163 -2.20 -15.34 1.73
C ALA A 163 -1.46 -16.69 1.75
N GLY A 164 -1.66 -17.51 2.79
CA GLY A 164 -0.99 -18.80 2.96
C GLY A 164 0.50 -18.69 3.30
N ILE A 165 0.91 -17.59 3.94
CA ILE A 165 2.29 -17.34 4.35
C ILE A 165 2.37 -17.36 5.88
N GLY A 166 3.09 -18.32 6.44
CA GLY A 166 3.32 -18.42 7.88
C GLY A 166 4.42 -17.48 8.34
N VAL A 167 4.07 -16.47 9.13
CA VAL A 167 5.02 -15.55 9.77
C VAL A 167 4.63 -15.31 11.23
N SER A 168 5.58 -14.82 12.02
CA SER A 168 5.33 -14.34 13.39
C SER A 168 6.15 -13.09 13.69
N VAL A 169 5.59 -12.16 14.46
CA VAL A 169 6.33 -10.98 14.94
C VAL A 169 7.45 -11.42 15.90
N VAL A 170 8.66 -10.94 15.66
CA VAL A 170 9.84 -11.10 16.52
C VAL A 170 10.05 -9.85 17.36
N SER A 171 9.97 -8.68 16.74
CA SER A 171 10.12 -7.40 17.41
C SER A 171 9.41 -6.28 16.66
N ILE A 172 9.06 -5.24 17.41
CA ILE A 172 8.52 -3.98 16.92
C ILE A 172 9.32 -2.85 17.58
N ALA A 173 9.83 -1.92 16.79
CA ALA A 173 10.58 -0.77 17.29
C ALA A 173 10.28 0.49 16.45
N PRO A 174 10.43 1.69 17.00
CA PRO A 174 10.51 2.91 16.19
C PRO A 174 11.61 2.77 15.13
N ALA A 175 11.36 3.27 13.93
CA ALA A 175 12.35 3.34 12.86
C ALA A 175 12.73 4.80 12.63
N ASP A 176 13.94 5.18 13.05
CA ASP A 176 14.53 6.51 12.84
C ASP A 176 14.71 6.84 11.36
#